data_AF-A0A1Q5PSP7-F1
#
_entry.id   AF-A0A1Q5PSP7-F1
#
_cell.length_a   1.000
_cell.length_b   1.000
_cell.length_c   1.000
_cell.angle_alpha   90.00
_cell.angle_beta   90.00
_cell.angle_gamma   90.00
#
_symmetry.space_group_name_H-M   'P 1'
#
loop_
_entity.id
_entity.type
_entity.pdbx_description
1 polymer ?
#
loop_
_entity_poly.entity_id
_entity_poly.type
_entity_poly.pdbx_seq_one_letter_code
_entity_poly.pdbx_strand_id
1 'polypeptide(L)'
;MATSTNTVELHVKGMTCQSCVANLSEELADVTGVVETSVDLNPEGVSTVTVTSDRHLEDTIFKSAVTEAGYQLVGLSRTSLSLAGDQKAENGDCDCNCGRR
;
A
#
# COMPACT_ATOMS: atom_id res chain seq x y z
N MET A 1 15.86 12.93 -18.72
CA MET A 1 15.04 13.39 -17.58
C MET A 1 14.84 12.18 -16.69
N ALA A 2 15.26 12.24 -15.43
CA ALA A 2 15.14 11.10 -14.51
C ALA A 2 13.72 11.08 -13.96
N THR A 3 12.88 10.18 -14.48
CA THR A 3 11.54 9.94 -13.95
C THR A 3 11.69 9.07 -12.71
N SER A 4 11.38 9.62 -11.53
CA SER A 4 11.38 8.87 -10.27
C SER A 4 10.13 8.00 -10.19
N THR A 5 10.24 6.76 -10.66
CA THR A 5 9.15 5.79 -10.59
C THR A 5 9.11 5.15 -9.20
N ASN A 6 7.97 5.29 -8.51
CA ASN A 6 7.71 4.65 -7.22
C ASN A 6 6.71 3.52 -7.41
N THR A 7 7.04 2.34 -6.90
CA THR A 7 6.12 1.20 -6.92
C THR A 7 5.78 0.80 -5.50
N VAL A 8 4.49 0.67 -5.20
CA VAL A 8 3.96 0.28 -3.90
C VAL A 8 3.18 -1.01 -4.06
N GLU A 9 3.56 -2.03 -3.31
CA GLU A 9 2.85 -3.30 -3.28
C GLU A 9 2.04 -3.39 -2.00
N LEU A 10 0.72 -3.51 -2.12
CA LEU A 10 -0.23 -3.53 -1.02
C LEU A 10 -0.76 -4.96 -0.87
N HIS A 11 -0.63 -5.51 0.32
CA HIS A 11 -1.15 -6.83 0.66
C HIS A 11 -2.48 -6.65 1.37
N VAL A 12 -3.56 -7.10 0.75
CA VAL A 12 -4.92 -6.90 1.23
C VAL A 12 -5.60 -8.24 1.45
N LYS A 13 -6.18 -8.40 2.63
CA LYS A 13 -6.95 -9.59 3.00
C LYS A 13 -8.44 -9.31 2.90
N GLY A 14 -9.19 -10.31 2.40
CA GLY A 14 -10.65 -10.25 2.31
C GLY A 14 -11.21 -9.82 0.95
N MET A 15 -10.35 -9.58 -0.05
CA MET A 15 -10.80 -9.42 -1.44
C MET A 15 -11.14 -10.80 -2.02
N THR A 16 -12.43 -11.12 -2.13
CA THR A 16 -12.91 -12.44 -2.60
C THR A 16 -13.70 -12.38 -3.91
N CYS A 17 -13.94 -11.18 -4.45
CA CYS A 17 -14.77 -11.01 -5.65
C CYS A 17 -14.06 -10.18 -6.73
N GLN A 18 -14.12 -10.64 -7.99
CA GLN A 18 -13.54 -9.92 -9.14
C GLN A 18 -14.21 -8.55 -9.36
N SER A 19 -15.51 -8.42 -9.08
CA SER A 19 -16.23 -7.14 -9.20
C SER A 19 -15.73 -6.10 -8.21
N CYS A 20 -15.39 -6.54 -7.00
CA CYS A 20 -14.80 -5.70 -5.96
C CYS A 20 -13.40 -5.20 -6.33
N VAL A 21 -12.61 -6.04 -6.98
CA VAL A 21 -11.27 -5.70 -7.45
C VAL A 21 -11.33 -4.67 -8.56
N ALA A 22 -12.22 -4.84 -9.54
CA ALA A 22 -12.38 -3.90 -10.65
C ALA A 22 -12.68 -2.49 -10.11
N ASN A 23 -13.67 -2.36 -9.23
CA ASN A 23 -14.02 -1.09 -8.62
C ASN A 23 -12.87 -0.50 -7.81
N LEU A 24 -12.13 -1.30 -7.02
CA LEU A 24 -10.98 -0.81 -6.27
C LEU A 24 -9.85 -0.35 -7.19
N SER A 25 -9.59 -1.08 -8.28
CA SER A 25 -8.54 -0.75 -9.24
C SER A 25 -8.84 0.54 -10.01
N GLU A 26 -10.10 0.79 -10.38
CA GLU A 26 -10.51 2.05 -11.00
C GLU A 26 -10.33 3.22 -10.05
N GLU A 27 -10.75 3.09 -8.80
CA GLU A 27 -10.57 4.13 -7.78
C GLU A 27 -9.08 4.42 -7.53
N LEU A 28 -8.24 3.39 -7.48
CA LEU A 28 -6.79 3.53 -7.33
C LEU A 28 -6.13 4.13 -8.58
N ALA A 29 -6.64 3.85 -9.77
CA ALA A 29 -6.16 4.43 -11.01
C ALA A 29 -6.54 5.92 -11.14
N ASP A 30 -7.67 6.34 -10.54
CA ASP A 30 -8.11 7.75 -10.50
C ASP A 30 -7.31 8.58 -9.46
N VAL A 31 -6.66 7.92 -8.49
CA VAL A 31 -5.75 8.60 -7.55
C VAL A 31 -4.70 9.36 -8.34
N THR A 32 -4.67 10.67 -8.14
CA THR A 32 -3.81 11.53 -8.92
C THR A 32 -2.35 11.10 -8.74
N GLY A 33 -1.62 10.92 -9.84
CA GLY A 33 -0.20 10.51 -9.87
C GLY A 33 0.04 9.00 -9.74
N VAL A 34 -1.00 8.20 -9.86
CA VAL A 34 -0.89 6.81 -10.29
C VAL A 34 -0.72 6.77 -11.80
N VAL A 35 0.28 6.01 -12.25
CA VAL A 35 0.62 5.79 -13.66
C VAL A 35 0.12 4.43 -14.10
N GLU A 36 0.24 3.43 -13.23
CA GLU A 36 -0.17 2.06 -13.52
C GLU A 36 -0.64 1.36 -12.24
N THR A 37 -1.66 0.51 -12.37
CA THR A 37 -2.17 -0.34 -11.29
C THR A 37 -2.28 -1.78 -11.78
N SER A 38 -1.72 -2.71 -11.02
CA SER A 38 -1.84 -4.15 -11.25
C SER A 38 -2.42 -4.81 -10.00
N VAL A 39 -3.42 -5.66 -10.16
CA VAL A 39 -4.04 -6.36 -9.03
C VAL A 39 -3.98 -7.88 -9.26
N ASP A 40 -3.36 -8.56 -8.30
CA ASP A 40 -3.33 -10.01 -8.18
C ASP A 40 -4.34 -10.45 -7.11
N LEU A 41 -5.53 -10.85 -7.56
CA LEU A 41 -6.59 -11.35 -6.69
C LEU A 41 -6.32 -12.80 -6.30
N ASN A 42 -6.15 -13.04 -5.00
CA ASN A 42 -6.02 -14.40 -4.49
C ASN A 42 -7.23 -14.77 -3.61
N PRO A 43 -8.26 -15.45 -4.16
CA PRO A 43 -9.50 -15.75 -3.44
C PRO A 43 -9.31 -16.68 -2.24
N GLU A 44 -8.21 -17.44 -2.19
CA GLU A 44 -7.89 -18.38 -1.11
C GLU A 44 -6.91 -17.80 -0.07
N GLY A 45 -6.47 -16.55 -0.25
CA GLY A 45 -5.37 -15.99 0.54
C GLY A 45 -5.36 -14.47 0.67
N VAL A 46 -4.22 -13.88 0.33
CA VAL A 46 -3.97 -12.44 0.40
C VAL A 46 -3.82 -11.93 -1.02
N SER A 47 -4.61 -10.93 -1.37
CA SER A 47 -4.55 -10.28 -2.67
C SER A 47 -3.45 -9.23 -2.66
N THR A 48 -2.72 -9.13 -3.76
CA THR A 48 -1.59 -8.21 -3.90
C THR A 48 -1.95 -7.13 -4.89
N VAL A 49 -1.83 -5.86 -4.51
CA VAL A 49 -2.11 -4.71 -5.38
C VAL A 49 -0.83 -3.91 -5.58
N THR A 50 -0.32 -3.90 -6.78
CA THR A 50 0.88 -3.16 -7.17
C THR A 50 0.48 -1.85 -7.84
N VAL A 51 0.85 -0.73 -7.23
CA VAL A 51 0.57 0.62 -7.74
C VAL A 51 1.89 1.28 -8.12
N THR A 52 1.99 1.76 -9.35
CA THR A 52 3.13 2.50 -9.87
C THR A 52 2.75 3.97 -10.01
N SER A 53 3.56 4.85 -9.43
CA SER A 53 3.34 6.29 -9.37
C SER A 53 4.57 7.07 -9.79
N ASP A 54 4.39 8.21 -10.46
CA ASP A 54 5.48 9.14 -10.82
C ASP A 54 5.88 10.05 -9.65
N ARG A 55 5.10 10.02 -8.57
CA ARG A 55 5.33 10.78 -7.34
C ARG A 55 5.31 9.89 -6.10
N HIS A 56 5.81 10.46 -5.01
CA HIS A 56 5.70 9.86 -3.69
C HIS A 56 4.26 9.98 -3.18
N LEU A 57 3.65 8.83 -2.88
CA LEU A 57 2.34 8.74 -2.24
C LEU A 57 2.53 8.19 -0.81
N GLU A 58 1.83 8.80 0.14
CA GLU A 58 1.87 8.37 1.53
C GLU A 58 1.13 7.05 1.74
N ASP A 59 1.70 6.20 2.58
CA ASP A 59 1.18 4.88 2.93
C ASP A 59 -0.22 4.97 3.58
N THR A 60 -0.48 6.10 4.27
CA THR A 60 -1.79 6.42 4.86
C THR A 60 -2.89 6.55 3.81
N ILE A 61 -2.61 7.10 2.62
CA ILE A 61 -3.60 7.25 1.53
C ILE A 61 -4.09 5.88 1.11
N PHE A 62 -3.18 4.94 0.85
CA PHE A 62 -3.51 3.58 0.47
C PHE A 62 -4.25 2.85 1.58
N LYS A 63 -3.79 2.99 2.83
CA LYS A 63 -4.44 2.35 3.97
C LYS A 63 -5.87 2.86 4.18
N SER A 64 -6.09 4.17 4.06
CA SER A 64 -7.42 4.76 4.12
C SER A 64 -8.28 4.26 2.98
N ALA A 65 -7.82 4.31 1.72
CA ALA A 65 -8.58 3.82 0.57
C ALA A 65 -9.01 2.34 0.74
N VAL A 66 -8.10 1.47 1.20
CA VAL A 66 -8.38 0.05 1.45
C VAL A 66 -9.36 -0.15 2.61
N THR A 67 -9.24 0.64 3.68
CA THR A 67 -10.12 0.56 4.86
C THR A 67 -11.52 1.09 4.55
N GLU A 68 -11.62 2.20 3.81
CA GLU A 68 -12.88 2.80 3.34
C GLU A 68 -13.62 1.85 2.39
N ALA A 69 -12.87 1.12 1.55
CA ALA A 69 -13.40 0.07 0.70
C ALA A 69 -13.83 -1.20 1.47
N GLY A 70 -13.57 -1.27 2.79
CA GLY A 70 -13.98 -2.36 3.66
C GLY A 70 -13.01 -3.55 3.70
N TYR A 71 -11.77 -3.37 3.26
CA TYR A 71 -10.75 -4.43 3.28
C TYR A 71 -9.68 -4.17 4.34
N GLN A 72 -8.93 -5.21 4.66
CA GLN A 72 -7.85 -5.13 5.63
C GLN A 72 -6.49 -5.15 4.92
N LEU A 73 -5.75 -4.05 5.01
CA LEU A 73 -4.35 -3.99 4.59
C LEU A 73 -3.49 -4.74 5.62
N VAL A 74 -2.91 -5.87 5.23
CA VAL A 74 -2.05 -6.71 6.07
C VAL A 74 -0.58 -6.31 5.98
N GLY A 75 -0.19 -5.66 4.89
CA GLY A 75 1.17 -5.19 4.67
C GLY A 75 1.25 -4.26 3.48
N LEU A 76 2.29 -3.46 3.43
CA LEU A 76 2.64 -2.66 2.28
C LEU A 76 4.16 -2.68 2.13
N SER A 77 4.63 -2.87 0.90
CA SER A 77 6.04 -2.95 0.55
C SER A 77 6.29 -1.90 -0.52
N ARG A 78 6.94 -0.80 -0.13
CA ARG A 78 7.28 0.27 -1.08
C ARG A 78 8.65 0.03 -1.67
N THR A 79 8.67 -0.15 -2.98
CA THR A 79 9.89 -0.15 -3.79
C THR A 79 10.00 1.20 -4.48
N SER A 80 10.59 2.17 -3.76
CA SER A 80 11.05 3.40 -4.40
C SER A 80 12.38 3.10 -5.09
N LEU A 81 12.39 3.00 -6.43
CA LEU A 81 13.65 2.98 -7.18
C LEU A 81 14.23 4.40 -7.17
N SER A 82 14.90 4.72 -6.07
CA SER A 82 15.78 5.87 -5.94
C SER A 82 17.18 5.34 -5.68
N LEU A 83 18.18 5.82 -6.44
CA LEU A 83 19.57 5.79 -6.03
C LEU A 83 19.75 6.78 -4.85
N ALA A 84 19.10 6.50 -3.71
CA ALA A 84 19.19 7.12 -2.37
C ALA A 84 17.99 6.55 -1.59
N GLY A 85 18.17 5.73 -0.53
CA GLY A 85 18.22 6.21 0.87
C GLY A 85 16.86 6.82 1.26
N ASP A 86 16.08 6.38 2.26
CA ASP A 86 16.39 5.78 3.55
C ASP A 86 15.08 5.18 4.11
N GLN A 87 15.14 3.98 4.70
CA GLN A 87 14.03 3.34 5.38
C GLN A 87 14.11 3.66 6.88
N LYS A 88 13.18 4.46 7.40
CA LYS A 88 12.90 4.54 8.84
C LYS A 88 11.41 4.29 9.08
N ALA A 89 11.02 3.02 8.97
CA ALA A 89 9.90 2.52 9.75
C ALA A 89 10.48 2.12 11.11
N GLU A 90 10.47 3.04 12.08
CA GLU A 90 10.59 2.64 13.48
C GLU A 90 9.18 2.47 14.03
N ASN A 91 8.74 1.22 13.92
CA ASN A 91 7.84 0.55 14.85
C ASN A 91 8.00 1.11 16.26
N GLY A 92 6.88 1.63 16.80
CA GLY A 92 6.77 1.98 18.19
C GLY A 92 6.87 0.73 19.06
N ASP A 93 8.00 0.60 19.74
CA ASP A 93 8.14 -0.22 20.93
C ASP A 93 7.43 0.50 22.09
N CYS A 94 6.13 0.24 22.19
CA CYS A 94 5.47 0.15 23.49
C CYS A 94 5.65 -1.28 23.99
N ASP A 95 6.55 -1.50 24.95
CA ASP A 95 6.19 -2.13 26.23
C ASP A 95 7.34 -2.07 27.25
N CYS A 96 6.95 -2.25 28.52
CA CYS A 96 7.77 -2.62 29.69
C CYS A 96 8.43 -1.52 30.57
N ASN A 97 7.55 -0.83 31.31
CA ASN A 97 7.61 -0.52 32.77
C ASN A 97 8.98 -0.64 33.50
N CYS A 98 9.62 0.49 33.86
CA CYS A 98 10.67 0.47 34.87
C CYS A 98 10.83 1.81 35.63
N GLY A 99 10.10 1.97 36.75
CA GLY A 99 10.71 2.58 37.95
C GLY A 99 10.06 3.82 38.56
N ARG A 100 9.29 3.59 39.63
CA ARG A 100 9.23 4.39 40.88
C ARG A 100 8.67 5.82 40.85
N ARG A 101 7.54 5.97 41.56
CA ARG A 101 7.11 7.12 42.40
C ARG A 101 6.96 8.48 41.73
#